data_AF-A0A1G9SFN1-F1
#
_entry.id   AF-A0A1G9SFN1-F1
#
_cell.length_a   1.000
_cell.length_b   1.000
_cell.length_c   1.000
_cell.angle_alpha   90.00
_cell.angle_beta   90.00
_cell.angle_gamma   90.00
#
_symmetry.space_group_name_H-M   'P 1'
#
loop_
_entity.id
_entity.type
_entity.pdbx_description
1 polymer ?
#
loop_
_entity_poly.entity_id
_entity_poly.type
_entity_poly.pdbx_seq_one_letter_code
_entity_poly.pdbx_strand_id
1 'polypeptide(L)'
;MRRDHDDRLCRLWEEHRRAPFPARCRGVDFEGVDLVMLDADVAGLVHRELDVGLDDEGVAILWAYIANLDKVLPLIGDAYGTTYYRKLRTLAGVAAARRMHGAI
;
A
#
# COMPACT_ATOMS: atom_id res chain seq x y z
N MET A 1 3.35 21.04 -13.95
CA MET A 1 4.33 20.35 -13.06
C MET A 1 3.68 19.05 -12.58
N ARG A 2 3.63 18.03 -13.45
CA ARG A 2 2.92 16.75 -13.24
C ARG A 2 3.91 15.58 -13.02
N ARG A 3 5.21 15.85 -12.85
CA ARG A 3 6.28 14.83 -12.79
C ARG A 3 6.62 14.35 -11.38
N ASP A 4 6.52 15.21 -10.36
CA ASP A 4 7.11 14.91 -9.04
C ASP A 4 6.33 13.86 -8.22
N HIS A 5 5.00 13.80 -8.35
CA HIS A 5 4.17 12.78 -7.68
C HIS A 5 4.29 11.41 -8.37
N ASP A 6 4.43 11.39 -9.69
CA ASP A 6 4.66 10.17 -10.46
C ASP A 6 6.01 9.55 -10.11
N ASP A 7 7.05 10.39 -10.02
CA ASP A 7 8.38 9.97 -9.60
C ASP A 7 8.38 9.41 -8.17
N ARG A 8 7.57 9.97 -7.27
CA ARG A 8 7.48 9.49 -5.88
C ARG A 8 6.80 8.13 -5.79
N LEU A 9 5.66 7.92 -6.45
CA LEU A 9 4.95 6.64 -6.39
C LEU A 9 5.77 5.51 -7.04
N CYS A 10 6.37 5.79 -8.21
CA CYS A 10 7.24 4.82 -8.89
C CYS A 10 8.42 4.40 -8.01
N ARG A 11 9.11 5.33 -7.35
CA ARG A 11 10.23 5.01 -6.45
C ARG A 11 9.80 4.16 -5.25
N LEU A 12 8.73 4.54 -4.58
CA LEU A 12 8.20 3.76 -3.43
C LEU A 12 7.77 2.36 -3.87
N TRP A 13 7.18 2.23 -5.05
CA TRP A 13 6.79 0.95 -5.62
C TRP A 13 7.99 0.06 -5.92
N GLU A 14 9.04 0.60 -6.54
CA GLU A 14 10.27 -0.13 -6.80
C GLU A 14 10.96 -0.57 -5.51
N GLU A 15 11.02 0.30 -4.49
CA GLU A 15 11.54 -0.06 -3.17
C GLU A 15 10.75 -1.23 -2.55
N HIS A 16 9.42 -1.16 -2.60
CA HIS A 16 8.55 -2.20 -2.07
C HIS A 16 8.73 -3.54 -2.81
N ARG A 17 8.77 -3.53 -4.15
CA ARG A 17 8.99 -4.74 -4.97
C ARG A 17 10.33 -5.43 -4.69
N ARG A 18 11.36 -4.67 -4.30
CA ARG A 18 12.69 -5.21 -3.99
C ARG A 18 12.80 -5.67 -2.54
N ALA A 19 11.90 -5.24 -1.65
CA ALA A 19 11.92 -5.63 -0.26
C ALA A 19 11.42 -7.07 -0.11
N PRO A 20 12.18 -7.97 0.54
CA PRO A 20 11.70 -9.33 0.79
C PRO A 20 10.49 -9.29 1.73
N PHE A 21 9.46 -10.08 1.44
CA PHE A 21 8.30 -10.16 2.32
C PHE A 21 8.71 -10.65 3.73
N PRO A 22 8.25 -10.01 4.82
CA PRO A 22 8.63 -10.38 6.18
C PRO A 22 8.22 -11.82 6.51
N ALA A 23 9.20 -12.70 6.75
CA ALA A 23 8.92 -14.12 7.02
C ALA A 23 7.97 -14.34 8.22
N ARG A 24 8.05 -13.46 9.23
CA ARG A 24 7.19 -13.49 10.43
C ARG A 24 5.74 -13.09 10.17
N CYS A 25 5.44 -12.46 9.03
CA CYS A 25 4.08 -12.07 8.65
C CYS A 25 3.38 -13.13 7.79
N ARG A 26 4.06 -14.22 7.42
CA ARG A 26 3.46 -15.27 6.58
C ARG A 26 2.45 -16.08 7.38
N GLY A 27 1.23 -16.20 6.87
CA GLY A 27 0.13 -16.92 7.52
C GLY A 27 -0.33 -16.27 8.84
N VAL A 28 0.00 -15.00 9.04
CA VAL A 28 -0.45 -14.23 10.20
C VAL A 28 -1.74 -13.51 9.85
N ASP A 29 -2.75 -13.73 10.70
CA ASP A 29 -3.99 -12.99 10.72
C ASP A 29 -4.03 -12.14 12.00
N PHE A 30 -4.40 -10.87 11.85
CA PHE A 30 -4.72 -10.00 12.95
C PHE A 30 -6.16 -9.52 12.86
N GLU A 31 -7.00 -10.01 13.77
CA GLU A 31 -8.40 -9.61 13.87
C GLU A 31 -9.16 -9.72 12.53
N GLY A 32 -8.96 -10.83 11.82
CA GLY A 32 -9.57 -11.14 10.52
C GLY A 32 -8.85 -10.50 9.32
N VAL A 33 -7.67 -9.91 9.53
CA VAL A 33 -6.85 -9.31 8.47
C VAL A 33 -5.63 -10.19 8.22
N ASP A 34 -5.67 -10.98 7.14
CA ASP A 34 -4.53 -11.74 6.66
C ASP A 34 -3.47 -10.80 6.07
N LEU A 35 -2.26 -10.85 6.62
CA LEU A 35 -1.19 -9.94 6.24
C LEU A 35 -0.67 -10.18 4.81
N VAL A 36 -0.69 -11.41 4.31
CA VAL A 36 -0.27 -11.74 2.94
C VAL A 36 -1.29 -11.22 1.93
N MET A 37 -2.58 -11.44 2.20
CA MET A 37 -3.67 -10.93 1.35
C MET A 37 -3.72 -9.40 1.37
N LEU A 38 -3.56 -8.78 2.54
CA LEU A 38 -3.51 -7.32 2.66
C LEU A 38 -2.36 -6.72 1.83
N ASP A 39 -1.17 -7.34 1.85
CA ASP A 39 -0.04 -6.90 1.03
C ASP A 39 -0.34 -7.04 -0.47
N ALA A 40 -0.82 -8.21 -0.90
CA ALA A 40 -1.12 -8.50 -2.29
C ALA A 40 -2.22 -7.59 -2.86
N ASP A 41 -3.30 -7.36 -2.11
CA ASP A 41 -4.43 -6.53 -2.53
C ASP A 41 -4.01 -5.06 -2.69
N VAL A 42 -3.25 -4.54 -1.73
CA VAL A 42 -2.71 -3.17 -1.80
C VAL A 42 -1.73 -3.05 -2.97
N ALA A 43 -0.81 -4.00 -3.12
CA ALA A 43 0.16 -4.01 -4.22
C ALA A 43 -0.54 -4.09 -5.59
N GLY A 44 -1.64 -4.85 -5.71
CA GLY A 44 -2.44 -4.94 -6.92
C GLY A 44 -3.08 -3.60 -7.31
N LEU A 45 -3.68 -2.89 -6.34
CA LEU A 45 -4.28 -1.57 -6.58
C LEU A 45 -3.22 -0.50 -6.91
N VAL A 46 -2.08 -0.51 -6.22
CA VAL A 46 -0.97 0.40 -6.53
C VAL A 46 -0.40 0.13 -7.92
N HIS A 47 -0.28 -1.14 -8.31
CA HIS A 47 0.17 -1.50 -9.65
C HIS A 47 -0.81 -1.01 -10.72
N ARG A 48 -2.12 -1.18 -10.50
CA ARG A 48 -3.18 -0.67 -11.38
C ARG A 48 -3.13 0.86 -11.49
N GLU A 49 -2.93 1.57 -10.38
CA GLU A 49 -2.76 3.04 -10.37
C GLU A 49 -1.56 3.49 -11.21
N LEU A 50 -0.46 2.72 -11.20
CA LEU A 50 0.73 3.01 -11.99
C LEU A 50 0.57 2.70 -13.48
N ASP A 51 -0.25 1.69 -13.82
CA ASP A 51 -0.44 1.22 -15.20
C ASP A 51 -1.52 2.03 -15.94
N VAL A 52 -2.73 2.06 -15.39
CA VAL A 52 -3.92 2.63 -16.05
C VAL A 52 -4.69 3.64 -15.19
N GLY A 53 -4.29 3.81 -13.93
CA GLY A 53 -5.01 4.63 -12.95
C GLY A 53 -6.16 3.88 -12.28
N LEU A 54 -6.55 4.35 -11.09
CA LEU A 54 -7.72 3.88 -10.36
C LEU A 54 -8.97 4.72 -10.70
N ASP A 55 -10.10 4.06 -10.69
CA ASP A 55 -11.43 4.65 -10.62
C ASP A 55 -11.79 4.98 -9.16
N ASP A 56 -12.93 5.64 -8.95
CA ASP A 56 -13.34 6.07 -7.60
C ASP A 56 -13.61 4.88 -6.68
N GLU A 57 -14.09 3.76 -7.22
CA GLU A 57 -14.23 2.51 -6.49
C GLU A 57 -12.87 1.95 -6.04
N GLY A 58 -11.88 1.91 -6.95
CA GLY A 58 -10.53 1.48 -6.63
C GLY A 58 -9.87 2.36 -5.56
N VAL A 59 -10.10 3.68 -5.59
CA VAL A 59 -9.65 4.59 -4.54
C VAL A 59 -10.35 4.30 -3.21
N ALA A 60 -11.66 4.08 -3.22
CA ALA A 60 -12.42 3.74 -2.00
C ALA A 60 -11.94 2.43 -1.36
N ILE A 61 -11.69 1.40 -2.17
CA ILE A 61 -11.13 0.13 -1.71
C ILE A 61 -9.73 0.34 -1.13
N LEU A 62 -8.88 1.13 -1.79
CA LEU A 62 -7.53 1.40 -1.28
C LEU A 62 -7.56 2.12 0.08
N TRP A 63 -8.51 3.04 0.30
CA TRP A 63 -8.72 3.65 1.61
C TRP A 63 -9.17 2.65 2.68
N ALA A 64 -10.02 1.69 2.33
CA ALA A 64 -10.40 0.61 3.26
C ALA A 64 -9.18 -0.24 3.66
N TYR A 65 -8.29 -0.55 2.72
CA TYR A 65 -7.04 -1.25 3.04
C TYR A 65 -6.07 -0.39 3.87
N ILE A 66 -6.03 0.94 3.67
CA ILE A 66 -5.25 1.83 4.55
C ILE A 66 -5.76 1.75 5.99
N ALA A 67 -7.08 1.69 6.20
CA ALA A 67 -7.65 1.50 7.53
C ALA A 67 -7.25 0.14 8.14
N ASN A 68 -7.24 -0.93 7.35
CA ASN A 68 -6.73 -2.24 7.79
C ASN A 68 -5.23 -2.19 8.12
N LEU A 69 -4.42 -1.46 7.35
CA LEU A 69 -3.00 -1.25 7.64
C LEU A 69 -2.80 -0.51 8.97
N ASP A 70 -3.53 0.57 9.19
CA ASP A 70 -3.47 1.36 10.43
C ASP A 70 -3.90 0.49 11.65
N LYS A 71 -4.82 -0.46 11.46
CA LYS A 71 -5.25 -1.44 12.46
C LYS A 71 -4.17 -2.47 12.81
N VAL A 72 -3.51 -3.07 11.81
CA VAL A 72 -2.53 -4.16 12.06
C VAL A 72 -1.15 -3.66 12.44
N LEU A 73 -0.76 -2.44 12.03
CA LEU A 73 0.55 -1.85 12.32
C LEU A 73 0.98 -1.93 13.80
N PRO A 74 0.13 -1.59 14.80
CA PRO A 74 0.50 -1.71 16.21
C PRO A 74 0.63 -3.17 16.70
N LEU A 75 0.12 -4.15 15.95
CA LEU A 75 0.12 -5.58 16.34
C LEU A 75 1.35 -6.33 15.82
N ILE A 76 2.04 -5.78 14.83
CA ILE A 76 3.27 -6.39 14.29
C ILE A 76 4.39 -6.24 15.31
N GLY A 77 4.81 -7.37 15.90
CA GLY A 77 5.75 -7.41 17.02
C GLY A 77 7.23 -7.32 16.66
N ASP A 78 7.60 -7.21 15.37
CA ASP A 78 9.00 -7.13 14.94
C ASP A 78 9.30 -5.90 14.08
N ALA A 79 10.49 -5.32 14.28
CA ALA A 79 10.88 -4.05 13.67
C ALA A 79 10.89 -4.08 12.13
N TYR A 80 11.20 -5.24 11.53
CA TYR A 80 11.24 -5.36 10.07
C TYR A 80 9.84 -5.39 9.49
N GLY A 81 8.95 -6.25 10.01
CA GLY A 81 7.55 -6.30 9.63
C GLY A 81 6.86 -4.96 9.81
N THR A 82 7.03 -4.29 10.96
CA THR A 82 6.44 -2.97 11.18
C THR A 82 6.95 -1.94 10.17
N THR A 83 8.24 -1.97 9.84
CA THR A 83 8.82 -1.07 8.83
C THR A 83 8.27 -1.35 7.43
N TYR A 84 8.15 -2.63 7.07
CA TYR A 84 7.61 -3.07 5.79
C TYR A 84 6.17 -2.60 5.59
N TYR A 85 5.28 -2.91 6.54
CA TYR A 85 3.87 -2.50 6.43
C TYR A 85 3.66 -0.98 6.56
N ARG A 86 4.55 -0.26 7.25
CA ARG A 86 4.51 1.22 7.27
C ARG A 86 4.86 1.81 5.90
N LYS A 87 5.81 1.21 5.19
CA LYS A 87 6.13 1.60 3.81
C LYS A 87 4.98 1.28 2.87
N LEU A 88 4.36 0.10 2.99
CA LEU A 88 3.16 -0.26 2.24
C LEU A 88 2.00 0.73 2.47
N ARG A 89 1.76 1.13 3.72
CA ARG A 89 0.76 2.17 4.06
C ARG A 89 1.08 3.53 3.46
N THR A 90 2.36 3.91 3.43
CA THR A 90 2.80 5.15 2.78
C THR A 90 2.56 5.08 1.28
N LEU A 91 2.91 3.96 0.65
CA LEU A 91 2.71 3.70 -0.78
C LEU A 91 1.23 3.79 -1.17
N ALA A 92 0.35 3.11 -0.42
CA ALA A 92 -1.10 3.15 -0.60
C ALA A 92 -1.65 4.58 -0.49
N GLY A 93 -1.20 5.35 0.51
CA GLY A 93 -1.62 6.74 0.68
C GLY A 93 -1.22 7.65 -0.47
N VAL A 94 -0.02 7.46 -1.05
CA VAL A 94 0.41 8.22 -2.24
C VAL A 94 -0.42 7.87 -3.46
N ALA A 95 -0.72 6.58 -3.68
CA ALA A 95 -1.57 6.13 -4.77
C ALA A 95 -3.01 6.69 -4.63
N ALA A 96 -3.60 6.63 -3.44
CA ALA A 96 -4.95 7.17 -3.22
C ALA A 96 -5.02 8.70 -3.42
N ALA A 97 -3.97 9.44 -3.04
CA ALA A 97 -3.92 10.91 -3.16
C ALA A 97 -3.70 11.42 -4.59
N ARG A 98 -3.27 10.57 -5.53
CA ARG A 98 -3.03 10.95 -6.93
C ARG A 98 -4.30 11.40 -7.63
N ARG A 99 -5.43 10.72 -7.37
CA ARG A 99 -6.76 11.05 -7.93
C ARG A 99 -7.26 12.43 -7.51
N MET A 100 -6.87 12.94 -6.34
CA MET A 100 -7.26 14.28 -5.88
C MET A 100 -6.63 15.41 -6.73
N HIS A 101 -5.62 15.11 -7.55
CA HIS A 101 -4.89 16.09 -8.37
C HIS A 101 -5.13 15.92 -9.89
N GLY A 102 -6.01 14.99 -10.29
CA GLY A 102 -6.29 14.67 -11.70
C GLY A 102 -7.56 15.30 -12.28
N ALA A 103 -8.37 15.99 -11.47
CA ALA A 103 -9.56 16.70 -11.92
C ALA A 103 -9.21 18.17 -12.23
N ILE A 104 -8.81 18.43 -13.48
CA ILE A 104 -8.84 19.78 -14.08
C ILE A 104 -9.29 19.65 -15.53
#